data_AF-A0A3D5ZLQ1-F1
#
_entry.id   AF-A0A3D5ZLQ1-F1
#
_cell.length_a   1.000
_cell.length_b   1.000
_cell.length_c   1.000
_cell.angle_alpha   90.00
_cell.angle_beta   90.00
_cell.angle_gamma   90.00
#
_symmetry.space_group_name_H-M   'P 1'
#
loop_
_entity.id
_entity.type
_entity.pdbx_description
1 polymer ?
#
loop_
_entity_poly.entity_id
_entity_poly.type
_entity_poly.pdbx_seq_one_letter_code
_entity_poly.pdbx_strand_id
1 'polypeptide(L)'
;MFKTTKHSKILPIVIMALTLFVALTLLGACQTATKDYDYLVTFDYNVGDKYKSDNKLAARDVQLFLGVGDNSLVGLKPGDRNDFASMSFSGYYCDNKWYLPQLDAEGNIVKDENGIVALGEEWNFETMRVTADVTLYANLVQKVEMKFVDSQTGEVVKTISDGEPGKTRNKPSSRQQPSKDNSTLYEYYADAECTQVFSWPYTFGKDDVTVYVKFIPGLWTIVKTTREFTSALLTGGNIYVDADLDFTGVEWSIAEQLNVTINGNGHTISNVSIDYTFNRNNPANCALFATLGEKANVYDLTFSNVSINAEVTLSGDYKLAMFACGAVEGARVSGVSVSGTINCNHKSYLEPAFDKWIIDNNAQTTAPAPVDIESAVTIVMTGPENA
;
A
#
# COMPACT_ATOMS: atom_id res chain seq x y z
N MET A 1 23.78 -47.83 76.55
CA MET A 1 22.75 -47.47 75.54
C MET A 1 23.44 -47.39 74.19
N PHE A 2 23.74 -48.58 73.67
CA PHE A 2 24.54 -48.91 72.47
C PHE A 2 24.64 -50.43 72.57
N LYS A 3 24.07 -51.17 71.61
CA LYS A 3 24.30 -52.60 71.32
C LYS A 3 23.37 -53.00 70.17
N THR A 4 23.89 -53.16 68.96
CA THR A 4 24.49 -54.37 68.38
C THR A 4 23.46 -55.39 67.87
N THR A 5 23.79 -55.90 66.67
CA THR A 5 23.64 -57.30 66.22
C THR A 5 22.22 -57.85 66.00
N LYS A 6 21.96 -58.78 65.09
CA LYS A 6 22.59 -59.34 63.88
C LYS A 6 21.59 -60.43 63.44
N HIS A 7 21.55 -60.70 62.14
CA HIS A 7 21.16 -61.98 61.52
C HIS A 7 19.69 -62.42 61.55
N SER A 8 19.12 -62.54 60.35
CA SER A 8 18.56 -63.83 59.91
C SER A 8 18.72 -63.97 58.40
N LYS A 9 19.21 -65.14 57.97
CA LYS A 9 19.50 -65.53 56.59
C LYS A 9 18.24 -66.11 55.96
N ILE A 10 17.78 -65.61 54.81
CA ILE A 10 17.03 -66.39 53.81
C ILE A 10 17.35 -65.84 52.40
N LEU A 11 17.79 -66.74 51.53
CA LEU A 11 17.95 -66.63 50.07
C LEU A 11 17.17 -67.84 49.50
N PRO A 12 16.63 -67.91 48.26
CA PRO A 12 16.05 -66.93 47.32
C PRO A 12 14.67 -67.38 46.77
N ILE A 13 13.60 -66.56 46.75
CA ILE A 13 12.40 -66.83 45.92
C ILE A 13 11.69 -65.51 45.58
N VAL A 14 12.01 -64.85 44.45
CA VAL A 14 11.07 -64.12 43.56
C VAL A 14 11.74 -63.98 42.19
N ILE A 15 11.85 -65.09 41.47
CA ILE A 15 11.84 -65.14 40.01
C ILE A 15 10.54 -65.88 39.70
N MET A 16 9.78 -65.43 38.68
CA MET A 16 8.56 -66.07 38.16
C MET A 16 7.22 -65.52 38.69
N ALA A 17 6.88 -64.28 38.31
CA ALA A 17 5.49 -63.80 38.26
C ALA A 17 5.34 -62.54 37.36
N LEU A 18 5.86 -62.59 36.13
CA LEU A 18 5.51 -61.61 35.09
C LEU A 18 5.50 -62.26 33.69
N THR A 19 4.97 -63.48 33.62
CA THR A 19 4.81 -64.28 32.39
C THR A 19 3.45 -64.97 32.42
N LEU A 20 2.37 -64.17 32.37
CA LEU A 20 1.02 -64.68 32.14
C LEU A 20 0.17 -63.62 31.43
N PHE A 21 0.63 -63.16 30.27
CA PHE A 21 -0.20 -62.65 29.16
C PHE A 21 0.57 -62.68 27.83
N VAL A 22 1.45 -63.68 27.67
CA VAL A 22 2.16 -64.00 26.43
C VAL A 22 1.86 -65.47 26.14
N ALA A 23 0.68 -65.71 25.55
CA ALA A 23 0.23 -66.92 24.85
C ALA A 23 -1.30 -67.05 24.93
N LEU A 24 -2.01 -66.01 24.49
CA LEU A 24 -3.28 -66.18 23.80
C LEU A 24 -3.14 -65.50 22.45
N THR A 25 -2.68 -66.33 21.51
CA THR A 25 -3.28 -66.49 20.19
C THR A 25 -3.34 -65.23 19.32
N LEU A 26 -2.35 -64.99 18.45
CA LEU A 26 -2.40 -65.53 17.08
C LEU A 26 -3.84 -65.58 16.56
N LEU A 27 -4.36 -64.42 16.13
CA LEU A 27 -5.44 -64.20 15.16
C LEU A 27 -5.93 -62.75 15.33
N GLY A 28 -5.10 -61.81 14.88
CA GLY A 28 -5.43 -60.40 14.84
C GLY A 28 -4.84 -59.79 13.58
N ALA A 29 -5.37 -60.25 12.43
CA ALA A 29 -5.26 -59.60 11.13
C ALA A 29 -3.89 -58.96 10.82
N CYS A 30 -2.90 -59.80 10.50
CA CYS A 30 -2.01 -59.45 9.40
C CYS A 30 -2.90 -59.46 8.14
N GLN A 31 -3.72 -58.43 7.95
CA GLN A 31 -4.09 -58.03 6.61
C GLN A 31 -2.80 -57.44 6.05
N THR A 32 -2.00 -58.30 5.42
CA THR A 32 -1.20 -57.83 4.30
C THR A 32 -2.21 -57.31 3.30
N ALA A 33 -2.53 -56.02 3.39
CA ALA A 33 -3.17 -55.31 2.30
C ALA A 33 -2.30 -55.63 1.08
N THR A 34 -2.82 -56.45 0.17
CA THR A 34 -2.19 -56.68 -1.12
C THR A 34 -2.00 -55.31 -1.74
N LYS A 35 -0.74 -54.94 -2.01
CA LYS A 35 -0.47 -53.70 -2.74
C LYS A 35 -1.10 -53.85 -4.11
N ASP A 36 -2.11 -53.04 -4.41
CA ASP A 36 -2.75 -52.97 -5.73
C ASP A 36 -1.91 -52.14 -6.73
N TYR A 37 -0.59 -52.08 -6.55
CA TYR A 37 0.35 -51.32 -7.37
C TYR A 37 1.71 -52.02 -7.46
N ASP A 38 2.40 -51.84 -8.59
CA ASP A 38 3.71 -52.42 -8.85
C ASP A 38 4.84 -51.52 -8.33
N TYR A 39 4.71 -50.20 -8.51
CA TYR A 39 5.71 -49.20 -8.12
C TYR A 39 5.11 -48.03 -7.35
N LEU A 40 5.91 -47.42 -6.49
CA LEU A 40 5.57 -46.22 -5.73
C LEU A 40 6.23 -44.99 -6.34
N VAL A 41 5.43 -44.00 -6.72
CA VAL A 41 5.89 -42.66 -7.06
C VAL A 41 5.83 -41.80 -5.80
N THR A 42 6.99 -41.30 -5.38
CA THR A 42 7.10 -40.34 -4.26
C THR A 42 7.27 -38.94 -4.83
N PHE A 43 6.35 -38.05 -4.50
CA PHE A 43 6.43 -36.63 -4.80
C PHE A 43 7.01 -35.91 -3.60
N ASP A 44 8.30 -35.60 -3.63
CA ASP A 44 9.00 -34.90 -2.55
C ASP A 44 9.06 -33.39 -2.88
N TYR A 45 8.52 -32.56 -1.99
CA TYR A 45 8.51 -31.12 -2.21
C TYR A 45 9.90 -30.47 -2.13
N ASN A 46 10.94 -31.20 -1.75
CA ASN A 46 12.33 -30.75 -1.79
C ASN A 46 12.60 -29.51 -0.91
N VAL A 47 11.90 -29.39 0.23
CA VAL A 47 12.03 -28.26 1.17
C VAL A 47 13.41 -28.14 1.83
N GLY A 48 14.26 -29.17 1.72
CA GLY A 48 15.54 -29.24 2.42
C GLY A 48 15.42 -29.59 3.91
N ASP A 49 16.53 -30.06 4.48
CA ASP A 49 16.64 -30.47 5.88
C ASP A 49 16.53 -29.30 6.84
N LYS A 50 17.07 -28.13 6.47
CA LYS A 50 16.96 -26.91 7.28
C LYS A 50 15.51 -26.44 7.46
N TYR A 51 14.72 -26.39 6.39
CA TYR A 51 13.32 -25.99 6.50
C TYR A 51 12.53 -26.99 7.36
N LYS A 52 12.78 -28.29 7.17
CA LYS A 52 12.17 -29.35 8.00
C LYS A 52 12.55 -29.19 9.47
N SER A 53 13.82 -28.91 9.81
CA SER A 53 14.23 -28.71 11.19
C SER A 53 13.59 -27.48 11.82
N ASP A 54 13.58 -26.36 11.09
CA ASP A 54 13.04 -25.08 11.57
C ASP A 54 11.52 -25.18 11.83
N ASN A 55 10.82 -25.99 11.03
CA ASN A 55 9.37 -26.18 11.12
C ASN A 55 8.94 -27.49 11.80
N LYS A 56 9.89 -28.28 12.32
CA LYS A 56 9.66 -29.60 12.97
C LYS A 56 8.88 -30.60 12.11
N LEU A 57 9.19 -30.64 10.81
CA LEU A 57 8.56 -31.53 9.84
C LEU A 57 9.37 -32.82 9.67
N ALA A 58 8.69 -33.95 9.56
CA ALA A 58 9.26 -35.22 9.13
C ALA A 58 9.23 -35.34 7.59
N ALA A 59 9.97 -36.30 7.02
CA ALA A 59 9.97 -36.53 5.57
C ALA A 59 8.57 -36.78 5.00
N ARG A 60 7.71 -37.50 5.74
CA ARG A 60 6.33 -37.79 5.31
C ARG A 60 5.43 -36.55 5.29
N ASP A 61 5.77 -35.49 6.01
CA ASP A 61 4.97 -34.26 6.06
C ASP A 61 5.18 -33.37 4.83
N VAL A 62 6.18 -33.72 4.00
CA VAL A 62 6.57 -32.98 2.79
C VAL A 62 6.56 -33.86 1.54
N GLN A 63 5.96 -35.05 1.65
CA GLN A 63 5.90 -36.05 0.59
C GLN A 63 4.45 -36.49 0.33
N LEU A 64 4.11 -36.65 -0.95
CA LEU A 64 2.90 -37.35 -1.39
C LEU A 64 3.28 -38.65 -2.09
N PHE A 65 2.38 -39.63 -2.06
CA PHE A 65 2.65 -40.97 -2.57
C PHE A 65 1.53 -41.41 -3.51
N LEU A 66 1.91 -41.99 -4.65
CA LEU A 66 0.98 -42.56 -5.61
C LEU A 66 1.47 -43.95 -6.05
N GLY A 67 0.64 -44.97 -5.87
CA GLY A 67 0.90 -46.29 -6.42
C GLY A 67 0.54 -46.34 -7.90
N VAL A 68 1.40 -46.92 -8.72
CA VAL A 68 1.21 -47.06 -10.18
C VAL A 68 1.56 -48.48 -10.65
N GLY A 69 1.04 -48.88 -11.81
CA GLY A 69 1.38 -50.17 -12.42
C GLY A 69 2.71 -50.12 -13.19
N ASP A 70 3.28 -51.28 -13.49
CA ASP A 70 4.48 -51.39 -14.31
C ASP A 70 4.26 -50.81 -15.72
N ASN A 71 5.26 -50.10 -16.21
CA ASN A 71 5.29 -49.45 -17.52
C ASN A 71 4.09 -48.50 -17.76
N SER A 72 3.52 -47.95 -16.68
CA SER A 72 2.38 -47.03 -16.75
C SER A 72 2.81 -45.56 -16.68
N LEU A 73 1.95 -44.66 -17.16
CA LEU A 73 2.09 -43.21 -16.96
C LEU A 73 1.72 -42.85 -15.52
N VAL A 74 2.29 -41.75 -15.03
CA VAL A 74 1.86 -41.14 -13.76
C VAL A 74 0.55 -40.37 -14.02
N GLY A 75 -0.59 -41.05 -13.81
CA GLY A 75 -1.91 -40.54 -14.18
C GLY A 75 -2.49 -39.45 -13.26
N LEU A 76 -1.78 -39.06 -12.19
CA LEU A 76 -2.20 -38.04 -11.24
C LEU A 76 -0.99 -37.29 -10.72
N LYS A 77 -1.00 -35.96 -10.78
CA LYS A 77 0.00 -35.10 -10.13
C LYS A 77 -0.61 -34.36 -8.94
N PRO A 78 0.21 -33.96 -7.95
CA PRO A 78 -0.27 -33.14 -6.84
C PRO A 78 -0.97 -31.88 -7.34
N GLY A 79 -2.21 -31.67 -6.88
CA GLY A 79 -3.07 -30.54 -7.25
C GLY A 79 -4.16 -30.89 -8.26
N ASP A 80 -4.12 -32.05 -8.92
CA ASP A 80 -5.14 -32.44 -9.90
C ASP A 80 -6.51 -32.72 -9.25
N ARG A 81 -6.52 -33.12 -7.98
CA ARG A 81 -7.73 -33.44 -7.22
C ARG A 81 -7.62 -32.99 -5.77
N ASN A 82 -8.75 -32.77 -5.11
CA ASN A 82 -8.81 -32.35 -3.71
C ASN A 82 -8.24 -33.40 -2.74
N ASP A 83 -8.38 -34.69 -3.05
CA ASP A 83 -7.82 -35.81 -2.29
C ASP A 83 -6.34 -36.09 -2.58
N PHE A 84 -5.75 -35.34 -3.53
CA PHE A 84 -4.33 -35.34 -3.86
C PHE A 84 -3.84 -33.90 -4.06
N ALA A 85 -4.23 -33.01 -3.15
CA ALA A 85 -3.96 -31.58 -3.23
C ALA A 85 -2.47 -31.27 -3.10
N SER A 86 -2.00 -30.22 -3.78
CA SER A 86 -0.64 -29.74 -3.63
C SER A 86 -0.39 -29.21 -2.21
N MET A 87 0.78 -29.48 -1.67
CA MET A 87 1.24 -28.89 -0.42
C MET A 87 1.74 -27.45 -0.63
N SER A 88 1.63 -26.62 0.40
CA SER A 88 2.13 -25.24 0.41
C SER A 88 3.11 -25.04 1.56
N PHE A 89 4.20 -24.31 1.31
CA PHE A 89 5.25 -24.03 2.30
C PHE A 89 5.39 -22.53 2.48
N SER A 90 5.49 -22.09 3.73
CA SER A 90 5.56 -20.67 4.06
C SER A 90 6.84 -20.06 3.48
N GLY A 91 6.69 -18.94 2.75
CA GLY A 91 7.82 -18.28 2.11
C GLY A 91 8.32 -18.93 0.80
N TYR A 92 7.63 -19.94 0.28
CA TYR A 92 7.98 -20.58 -1.00
C TYR A 92 6.75 -20.74 -1.90
N TYR A 93 6.99 -20.89 -3.20
CA TYR A 93 6.00 -21.42 -4.15
C TYR A 93 6.61 -22.59 -4.92
N CYS A 94 5.75 -23.50 -5.36
CA CYS A 94 6.12 -24.58 -6.26
C CYS A 94 5.73 -24.15 -7.69
N ASP A 95 6.63 -24.35 -8.65
CA ASP A 95 6.35 -24.07 -10.07
C ASP A 95 5.40 -25.10 -10.72
N ASN A 96 4.88 -26.05 -9.93
CA ASN A 96 4.06 -27.19 -10.33
C ASN A 96 4.72 -28.12 -11.34
N LYS A 97 6.05 -28.12 -11.39
CA LYS A 97 6.87 -29.07 -12.14
C LYS A 97 7.56 -30.04 -11.19
N TRP A 98 7.94 -31.18 -11.75
CA TRP A 98 8.52 -32.30 -11.02
C TRP A 98 9.72 -32.80 -11.78
N TYR A 99 10.80 -33.08 -11.08
CA TYR A 99 12.09 -33.39 -11.70
C TYR A 99 12.68 -34.67 -11.11
N LEU A 100 13.42 -35.40 -11.92
CA LEU A 100 14.32 -36.43 -11.42
C LEU A 100 15.49 -35.77 -10.66
N PRO A 101 16.09 -36.44 -9.66
CA PRO A 101 17.29 -35.92 -9.02
C PRO A 101 18.47 -35.92 -10.00
N GLN A 102 19.37 -34.95 -9.87
CA GLN A 102 20.72 -35.09 -10.42
C GLN A 102 21.48 -36.16 -9.64
N LEU A 103 22.21 -36.99 -10.37
CA LEU A 103 23.06 -38.04 -9.82
C LEU A 103 24.53 -37.68 -10.02
N ASP A 104 25.37 -37.99 -9.04
CA ASP A 104 26.82 -37.93 -9.18
C ASP A 104 27.36 -39.09 -10.03
N ALA A 105 28.69 -39.16 -10.21
CA ALA A 105 29.33 -40.19 -11.02
C ALA A 105 29.15 -41.61 -10.44
N GLU A 106 28.88 -41.72 -9.14
CA GLU A 106 28.65 -42.94 -8.40
C GLU A 106 27.17 -43.35 -8.32
N GLY A 107 26.27 -42.51 -8.86
CA GLY A 107 24.83 -42.75 -8.89
C GLY A 107 24.09 -42.30 -7.63
N ASN A 108 24.70 -41.51 -6.75
CA ASN A 108 24.04 -40.94 -5.57
C ASN A 108 23.38 -39.60 -5.91
N ILE A 109 22.32 -39.26 -5.16
CA ILE A 109 21.60 -38.00 -5.31
C ILE A 109 22.49 -36.84 -4.84
N VAL A 110 22.66 -35.84 -5.71
CA VAL A 110 23.37 -34.60 -5.38
C VAL A 110 22.48 -33.70 -4.53
N LYS A 111 22.99 -33.23 -3.39
CA LYS A 111 22.31 -32.30 -2.47
C LYS A 111 23.22 -31.13 -2.10
N ASP A 112 22.61 -29.98 -1.82
CA ASP A 112 23.31 -28.84 -1.24
C ASP A 112 23.50 -28.97 0.29
N GLU A 113 24.14 -27.98 0.90
CA GLU A 113 24.40 -27.92 2.36
C GLU A 113 23.12 -27.89 3.20
N ASN A 114 21.99 -27.48 2.61
CA ASN A 114 20.68 -27.45 3.26
C ASN A 114 19.87 -28.73 3.02
N GLY A 115 20.44 -29.72 2.34
CA GLY A 115 19.76 -30.98 2.00
C GLY A 115 18.76 -30.86 0.85
N ILE A 116 18.78 -29.77 0.09
CA ILE A 116 17.97 -29.57 -1.11
C ILE A 116 18.61 -30.38 -2.25
N VAL A 117 17.80 -31.20 -2.92
CA VAL A 117 18.22 -32.01 -4.06
C VAL A 117 18.40 -31.15 -5.29
N ALA A 118 19.52 -31.32 -5.99
CA ALA A 118 19.74 -30.70 -7.29
C ALA A 118 18.82 -31.32 -8.34
N LEU A 119 18.10 -30.49 -9.10
CA LEU A 119 17.07 -30.93 -10.03
C LEU A 119 17.67 -31.29 -11.40
N GLY A 120 17.32 -32.47 -11.89
CA GLY A 120 17.74 -33.02 -13.18
C GLY A 120 16.68 -32.78 -14.26
N GLU A 121 16.38 -33.83 -15.03
CA GLU A 121 15.38 -33.79 -16.10
C GLU A 121 13.96 -33.57 -15.54
N GLU A 122 13.19 -32.68 -16.18
CA GLU A 122 11.77 -32.48 -15.88
C GLU A 122 10.97 -33.72 -16.27
N TRP A 123 10.20 -34.27 -15.33
CA TRP A 123 9.34 -35.42 -15.57
C TRP A 123 8.16 -35.05 -16.47
N ASN A 124 8.12 -35.63 -17.66
CA ASN A 124 6.99 -35.47 -18.58
C ASN A 124 5.90 -36.50 -18.28
N PHE A 125 4.82 -36.05 -17.63
CA PHE A 125 3.67 -36.89 -17.24
C PHE A 125 2.91 -37.52 -18.44
N GLU A 126 3.06 -36.99 -19.64
CA GLU A 126 2.38 -37.50 -20.85
C GLU A 126 3.15 -38.64 -21.52
N THR A 127 4.48 -38.66 -21.37
CA THR A 127 5.36 -39.55 -22.15
C THR A 127 6.21 -40.49 -21.30
N MET A 128 6.62 -40.08 -20.09
CA MET A 128 7.50 -40.88 -19.24
C MET A 128 6.71 -41.94 -18.47
N ARG A 129 7.27 -43.16 -18.41
CA ARG A 129 6.65 -44.33 -17.79
C ARG A 129 7.46 -44.79 -16.58
N VAL A 130 6.76 -45.32 -15.59
CA VAL A 130 7.35 -45.82 -14.35
C VAL A 130 7.69 -47.31 -14.52
N THR A 131 8.96 -47.67 -14.35
CA THR A 131 9.46 -49.06 -14.41
C THR A 131 10.19 -49.49 -13.14
N ALA A 132 10.20 -48.64 -12.12
CA ALA A 132 10.78 -48.84 -10.79
C ALA A 132 10.19 -47.78 -9.84
N ASP A 133 10.35 -47.97 -8.53
CA ASP A 133 10.06 -46.90 -7.55
C ASP A 133 10.85 -45.64 -7.92
N VAL A 134 10.17 -44.49 -7.95
CA VAL A 134 10.76 -43.22 -8.38
C VAL A 134 10.38 -42.10 -7.41
N THR A 135 11.36 -41.26 -7.09
CA THR A 135 11.12 -40.02 -6.36
C THR A 135 11.27 -38.84 -7.31
N LEU A 136 10.20 -38.06 -7.41
CA LEU A 136 10.16 -36.81 -8.17
C LEU A 136 10.25 -35.64 -7.19
N TYR A 137 11.11 -34.68 -7.48
CA TYR A 137 11.37 -33.52 -6.64
C TYR A 137 10.70 -32.28 -7.21
N ALA A 138 9.99 -31.54 -6.36
CA ALA A 138 9.46 -30.24 -6.74
C ALA A 138 10.57 -29.19 -6.81
N ASN A 139 10.35 -28.15 -7.62
CA ASN A 139 11.15 -26.93 -7.57
C ASN A 139 10.46 -25.91 -6.66
N LEU A 140 10.90 -25.86 -5.40
CA LEU A 140 10.50 -24.82 -4.47
C LEU A 140 11.36 -23.58 -4.67
N VAL A 141 10.72 -22.50 -5.09
CA VAL A 141 11.37 -21.21 -5.26
C VAL A 141 10.94 -20.30 -4.12
N GLN A 142 11.92 -19.70 -3.46
CA GLN A 142 11.67 -18.77 -2.36
C GLN A 142 10.89 -17.56 -2.88
N LYS A 143 9.87 -17.16 -2.12
CA LYS A 143 9.15 -15.91 -2.34
C LYS A 143 10.03 -14.74 -1.93
N VAL A 144 10.05 -13.74 -2.78
CA VAL A 144 10.76 -12.48 -2.62
C VAL A 144 9.97 -11.58 -1.69
N GLU A 145 10.67 -10.92 -0.76
CA GLU A 145 10.07 -9.89 0.07
C GLU A 145 10.16 -8.51 -0.61
N MET A 146 9.08 -7.74 -0.50
CA MET A 146 9.06 -6.31 -0.77
C MET A 146 8.88 -5.56 0.54
N LYS A 147 9.94 -4.85 0.95
CA LYS A 147 9.99 -4.05 2.18
C LYS A 147 9.74 -2.59 1.83
N PHE A 148 8.74 -1.98 2.46
CA PHE A 148 8.48 -0.55 2.39
C PHE A 148 9.16 0.13 3.56
N VAL A 149 10.08 1.03 3.27
CA VAL A 149 10.91 1.72 4.27
C VAL A 149 10.56 3.20 4.28
N ASP A 150 10.25 3.76 5.45
CA ASP A 150 10.10 5.20 5.59
C ASP A 150 11.43 5.90 5.26
N SER A 151 11.42 6.70 4.20
CA SER A 151 12.60 7.44 3.72
C SER A 151 13.20 8.39 4.76
N GLN A 152 12.41 8.88 5.72
CA GLN A 152 12.89 9.81 6.74
C GLN A 152 13.53 9.11 7.94
N THR A 153 13.00 7.96 8.35
CA THR A 153 13.45 7.28 9.58
C THR A 153 14.30 6.03 9.31
N GLY A 154 14.22 5.47 8.09
CA GLY A 154 14.83 4.19 7.74
C GLY A 154 14.08 2.97 8.30
N GLU A 155 12.92 3.17 8.93
CA GLU A 155 12.14 2.08 9.52
C GLU A 155 11.28 1.35 8.48
N VAL A 156 11.20 0.02 8.59
CA VAL A 156 10.30 -0.79 7.76
C VAL A 156 8.87 -0.58 8.25
N VAL A 157 8.03 0.06 7.42
CA VAL A 157 6.62 0.34 7.73
C VAL A 157 5.67 -0.74 7.23
N LYS A 158 6.13 -1.57 6.28
CA LYS A 158 5.36 -2.71 5.76
C LYS A 158 6.28 -3.71 5.06
N THR A 159 5.99 -5.00 5.22
CA THR A 159 6.62 -6.06 4.43
C THR A 159 5.55 -6.86 3.71
N ILE A 160 5.85 -7.25 2.48
CA ILE A 160 5.04 -8.15 1.68
C ILE A 160 5.92 -9.33 1.29
N SER A 161 5.57 -10.54 1.72
CA SER A 161 6.35 -11.76 1.49
C SER A 161 5.65 -12.70 0.49
N ASP A 162 5.03 -12.14 -0.54
CA ASP A 162 4.27 -12.84 -1.58
C ASP A 162 4.87 -12.74 -2.99
N GLY A 163 6.06 -12.16 -3.13
CA GLY A 163 6.68 -11.92 -4.44
C GLY A 163 7.14 -13.21 -5.10
N GLU A 164 6.61 -13.51 -6.28
CA GLU A 164 7.06 -14.66 -7.09
C GLU A 164 7.87 -14.14 -8.29
N PRO A 165 9.13 -14.60 -8.48
CA PRO A 165 9.96 -14.22 -9.63
C PRO A 165 9.20 -14.30 -10.96
N GLY A 166 9.30 -13.23 -11.76
CA GLY A 166 8.59 -13.10 -13.04
C GLY A 166 7.12 -12.68 -12.94
N LYS A 167 6.52 -12.65 -11.74
CA LYS A 167 5.19 -12.05 -11.54
C LYS A 167 5.30 -10.54 -11.34
N THR A 168 4.29 -9.84 -11.81
CA THR A 168 4.18 -8.38 -11.69
C THR A 168 3.30 -7.98 -10.51
N ARG A 169 3.68 -6.90 -9.83
CA ARG A 169 2.88 -6.23 -8.81
C ARG A 169 2.54 -4.81 -9.22
N ASN A 170 1.26 -4.45 -9.11
CA ASN A 170 0.78 -3.09 -9.34
C ASN A 170 0.98 -2.20 -8.10
N LYS A 171 0.94 -0.88 -8.30
CA LYS A 171 0.96 0.11 -7.20
C LYS A 171 -0.15 -0.23 -6.19
N PRO A 172 0.16 -0.29 -4.87
CA PRO A 172 -0.85 -0.56 -3.86
C PRO A 172 -2.01 0.43 -3.90
N SER A 173 -3.24 -0.06 -3.68
CA SER A 173 -4.40 0.81 -3.47
C SER A 173 -4.35 1.50 -2.11
N SER A 174 -5.19 2.52 -1.90
CA SER A 174 -5.28 3.24 -0.61
C SER A 174 -5.59 2.34 0.60
N ARG A 175 -6.22 1.18 0.39
CA ARG A 175 -6.50 0.19 1.46
C ARG A 175 -5.32 -0.72 1.77
N GLN A 176 -4.38 -0.85 0.85
CA GLN A 176 -3.25 -1.77 0.92
C GLN A 176 -1.90 -1.06 0.92
N GLN A 177 -1.86 0.25 0.81
CA GLN A 177 -0.63 1.03 0.89
C GLN A 177 -0.03 0.98 2.31
N PRO A 178 1.28 1.25 2.45
CA PRO A 178 1.87 1.53 3.76
C PRO A 178 1.19 2.71 4.44
N SER A 179 1.05 2.64 5.75
CA SER A 179 0.39 3.68 6.56
C SER A 179 1.25 4.02 7.77
N LYS A 180 1.25 5.29 8.14
CA LYS A 180 1.92 5.83 9.32
C LYS A 180 0.93 6.74 10.05
N ASP A 181 0.97 6.72 11.39
CA ASP A 181 0.03 7.51 12.19
C ASP A 181 0.12 9.00 11.87
N ASN A 182 -1.05 9.66 11.85
CA ASN A 182 -1.22 11.08 11.51
C ASN A 182 -0.37 11.56 10.31
N SER A 183 -0.24 10.73 9.28
CA SER A 183 0.60 11.01 8.10
C SER A 183 -0.09 10.55 6.83
N THR A 184 0.19 11.24 5.73
CA THR A 184 -0.32 10.90 4.40
C THR A 184 0.82 10.31 3.57
N LEU A 185 0.62 9.13 2.98
CA LEU A 185 1.58 8.58 2.02
C LEU A 185 1.60 9.45 0.77
N TYR A 186 2.77 9.98 0.43
CA TYR A 186 2.95 10.86 -0.71
C TYR A 186 3.31 10.06 -1.97
N GLU A 187 4.44 9.34 -1.95
CA GLU A 187 4.90 8.56 -3.11
C GLU A 187 5.91 7.47 -2.70
N TYR A 188 6.14 6.54 -3.63
CA TYR A 188 7.12 5.46 -3.56
C TYR A 188 8.38 5.80 -4.39
N TYR A 189 9.55 5.43 -3.88
CA TYR A 189 10.86 5.73 -4.45
C TYR A 189 11.77 4.50 -4.47
N ALA A 190 12.68 4.47 -5.44
CA ALA A 190 13.68 3.41 -5.59
C ALA A 190 14.92 3.62 -4.71
N ASP A 191 15.16 4.87 -4.28
CA ASP A 191 16.28 5.30 -3.44
C ASP A 191 15.81 6.00 -2.15
N ALA A 192 16.65 5.99 -1.12
CA ALA A 192 16.32 6.53 0.21
C ALA A 192 16.14 8.06 0.18
N GLU A 193 16.88 8.71 -0.72
CA GLU A 193 16.94 10.15 -0.94
C GLU A 193 15.69 10.67 -1.67
N CYS A 194 14.80 9.78 -2.10
CA CYS A 194 13.55 10.09 -2.79
C CYS A 194 13.76 10.89 -4.09
N THR A 195 14.80 10.55 -4.85
CA THR A 195 15.15 11.21 -6.12
C THR A 195 14.60 10.47 -7.34
N GLN A 196 14.33 9.17 -7.23
CA GLN A 196 13.82 8.33 -8.31
C GLN A 196 12.50 7.68 -7.89
N VAL A 197 11.42 8.06 -8.56
CA VAL A 197 10.10 7.47 -8.32
C VAL A 197 10.14 5.98 -8.65
N PHE A 198 9.60 5.17 -7.75
CA PHE A 198 9.55 3.73 -7.93
C PHE A 198 8.60 3.38 -9.08
N SER A 199 9.08 2.56 -10.01
CA SER A 199 8.33 2.21 -11.21
C SER A 199 7.35 1.08 -10.96
N TRP A 200 6.09 1.32 -11.31
CA TRP A 200 5.02 0.33 -11.28
C TRP A 200 4.49 0.07 -12.71
N PRO A 201 4.08 -1.16 -13.05
CA PRO A 201 4.16 -2.37 -12.24
C PRO A 201 5.61 -2.85 -12.05
N TYR A 202 5.89 -3.45 -10.89
CA TYR A 202 7.19 -4.02 -10.58
C TYR A 202 7.19 -5.52 -10.90
N THR A 203 8.20 -6.02 -11.62
CA THR A 203 8.38 -7.46 -11.87
C THR A 203 9.36 -8.00 -10.84
N PHE A 204 8.96 -9.00 -10.06
CA PHE A 204 9.83 -9.59 -9.06
C PHE A 204 11.01 -10.32 -9.72
N GLY A 205 12.22 -10.02 -9.24
CA GLY A 205 13.44 -10.77 -9.53
C GLY A 205 13.56 -11.98 -8.60
N LYS A 206 14.79 -12.40 -8.30
CA LYS A 206 15.09 -13.45 -7.31
C LYS A 206 15.45 -12.89 -5.93
N ASP A 207 15.78 -11.60 -5.87
CA ASP A 207 16.26 -10.93 -4.67
C ASP A 207 15.17 -10.06 -4.06
N ASP A 208 15.20 -9.93 -2.73
CA ASP A 208 14.39 -8.99 -1.96
C ASP A 208 14.50 -7.58 -2.53
N VAL A 209 13.38 -6.85 -2.50
CA VAL A 209 13.30 -5.46 -2.96
C VAL A 209 12.94 -4.52 -1.83
N THR A 210 13.66 -3.41 -1.75
CA THR A 210 13.35 -2.30 -0.86
C THR A 210 12.70 -1.19 -1.68
N VAL A 211 11.56 -0.69 -1.19
CA VAL A 211 10.85 0.46 -1.75
C VAL A 211 10.81 1.53 -0.67
N TYR A 212 11.35 2.70 -0.95
CA TYR A 212 11.31 3.81 -0.02
C TYR A 212 9.98 4.55 -0.15
N VAL A 213 9.39 4.95 0.96
CA VAL A 213 8.13 5.70 0.98
C VAL A 213 8.32 7.04 1.64
N LYS A 214 7.75 8.08 1.03
CA LYS A 214 7.73 9.42 1.60
C LYS A 214 6.36 9.68 2.23
N PHE A 215 6.36 10.06 3.49
CA PHE A 215 5.16 10.52 4.19
C PHE A 215 5.18 12.03 4.36
N ILE A 216 4.02 12.66 4.23
CA ILE A 216 3.79 14.05 4.63
C ILE A 216 3.12 14.04 6.00
N PRO A 217 3.64 14.77 7.00
CA PRO A 217 2.99 14.90 8.31
C PRO A 217 1.60 15.53 8.17
N GLY A 218 0.61 14.95 8.85
CA GLY A 218 -0.79 15.34 8.78
C GLY A 218 -1.63 14.49 7.81
N LEU A 219 -2.94 14.61 7.95
CA LEU A 219 -3.92 13.97 7.08
C LEU A 219 -4.33 14.93 5.97
N TRP A 220 -4.02 14.59 4.73
CA TRP A 220 -4.19 15.43 3.56
C TRP A 220 -4.95 14.70 2.46
N THR A 221 -5.76 15.47 1.72
CA THR A 221 -6.20 15.09 0.38
C THR A 221 -5.18 15.66 -0.61
N ILE A 222 -4.37 14.80 -1.23
CA ILE A 222 -3.44 15.21 -2.28
C ILE A 222 -4.22 15.41 -3.57
N VAL A 223 -4.10 16.59 -4.18
CA VAL A 223 -4.85 16.95 -5.40
C VAL A 223 -3.88 17.33 -6.52
N LYS A 224 -4.15 16.80 -7.72
CA LYS A 224 -3.34 17.02 -8.93
C LYS A 224 -4.15 17.58 -10.08
N THR A 225 -5.46 17.72 -9.90
CA THR A 225 -6.40 18.22 -10.92
C THR A 225 -7.36 19.24 -10.30
N THR A 226 -7.89 20.13 -11.12
CA THR A 226 -8.92 21.11 -10.71
C THR A 226 -10.14 20.44 -10.10
N ARG A 227 -10.59 19.31 -10.68
CA ARG A 227 -11.73 18.54 -10.17
C ARG A 227 -11.51 18.00 -8.77
N GLU A 228 -10.32 17.45 -8.50
CA GLU A 228 -9.96 16.96 -7.17
C GLU A 228 -9.89 18.11 -6.15
N PHE A 229 -9.32 19.25 -6.55
CA PHE A 229 -9.27 20.45 -5.70
C PHE A 229 -10.68 20.96 -5.34
N THR A 230 -11.56 21.14 -6.33
CA THR A 230 -12.95 21.56 -6.09
C THR A 230 -13.69 20.56 -5.20
N SER A 231 -13.50 19.26 -5.43
CA SER A 231 -14.12 18.24 -4.58
C SER A 231 -13.59 18.28 -3.15
N ALA A 232 -12.29 18.51 -2.95
CA ALA A 232 -11.67 18.56 -1.63
C ALA A 232 -12.09 19.79 -0.82
N LEU A 233 -12.26 20.94 -1.49
CA LEU A 233 -12.82 22.15 -0.87
C LEU A 233 -14.22 21.91 -0.30
N LEU A 234 -15.07 21.18 -1.03
CA LEU A 234 -16.45 20.90 -0.63
C LEU A 234 -16.56 19.87 0.49
N THR A 235 -15.62 18.91 0.58
CA THR A 235 -15.66 17.87 1.63
C THR A 235 -15.10 18.34 2.97
N GLY A 236 -14.42 19.48 3.01
CA GLY A 236 -13.92 20.08 4.25
C GLY A 236 -12.68 19.39 4.85
N GLY A 237 -11.94 18.62 4.05
CA GLY A 237 -10.65 18.04 4.44
C GLY A 237 -9.47 18.99 4.17
N ASN A 238 -8.33 18.75 4.83
CA ASN A 238 -7.10 19.48 4.50
C ASN A 238 -6.61 19.09 3.10
N ILE A 239 -6.06 20.05 2.37
CA ILE A 239 -5.74 19.94 0.95
C ILE A 239 -4.23 20.14 0.76
N TYR A 240 -3.60 19.25 0.00
CA TYR A 240 -2.21 19.35 -0.41
C TYR A 240 -2.16 19.39 -1.94
N VAL A 241 -1.78 20.53 -2.51
CA VAL A 241 -1.67 20.71 -3.97
C VAL A 241 -0.35 20.09 -4.46
N ASP A 242 -0.40 19.22 -5.45
CA ASP A 242 0.76 18.47 -5.96
C ASP A 242 0.90 18.56 -7.49
N ALA A 243 0.31 19.60 -8.06
CA ALA A 243 0.48 20.02 -9.45
C ALA A 243 0.00 21.46 -9.61
N ASP A 244 0.50 22.15 -10.62
CA ASP A 244 -0.13 23.40 -11.05
C ASP A 244 -1.51 23.10 -11.65
N LEU A 245 -2.50 23.91 -11.29
CA LEU A 245 -3.90 23.72 -11.65
C LEU A 245 -4.36 24.86 -12.56
N ASP A 246 -4.93 24.53 -13.71
CA ASP A 246 -5.49 25.51 -14.67
C ASP A 246 -7.02 25.44 -14.67
N PHE A 247 -7.67 26.52 -14.23
CA PHE A 247 -9.12 26.65 -14.14
C PHE A 247 -9.78 27.19 -15.41
N THR A 248 -9.07 27.28 -16.53
CA THR A 248 -9.67 27.66 -17.81
C THR A 248 -10.87 26.75 -18.15
N GLY A 249 -12.06 27.34 -18.25
CA GLY A 249 -13.30 26.61 -18.53
C GLY A 249 -13.81 25.75 -17.37
N VAL A 250 -13.25 25.89 -16.16
CA VAL A 250 -13.68 25.20 -14.93
C VAL A 250 -14.27 26.23 -13.97
N GLU A 251 -15.48 25.98 -13.49
CA GLU A 251 -16.15 26.86 -12.54
C GLU A 251 -15.44 26.88 -11.18
N TRP A 252 -15.23 28.08 -10.64
CA TRP A 252 -14.73 28.27 -9.28
C TRP A 252 -15.90 28.30 -8.29
N SER A 253 -15.98 27.30 -7.41
CA SER A 253 -16.97 27.28 -6.34
C SER A 253 -16.54 28.20 -5.20
N ILE A 254 -17.25 29.30 -5.01
CA ILE A 254 -17.01 30.22 -3.88
C ILE A 254 -17.38 29.51 -2.58
N ALA A 255 -16.40 29.31 -1.70
CA ALA A 255 -16.64 28.90 -0.33
C ALA A 255 -17.06 30.12 0.50
N GLU A 256 -18.30 30.11 1.03
CA GLU A 256 -18.82 31.19 1.90
C GLU A 256 -17.92 31.40 3.13
N GLN A 257 -17.39 30.29 3.65
CA GLN A 257 -16.39 30.29 4.70
C GLN A 257 -15.39 29.15 4.49
N LEU A 258 -14.11 29.49 4.31
CA LEU A 258 -13.02 28.53 4.30
C LEU A 258 -12.65 28.16 5.74
N ASN A 259 -12.66 26.88 6.08
CA ASN A 259 -12.32 26.37 7.43
C ASN A 259 -11.39 25.15 7.38
N VAL A 260 -10.58 25.06 6.33
CA VAL A 260 -9.62 23.96 6.10
C VAL A 260 -8.21 24.50 5.96
N THR A 261 -7.22 23.59 6.08
CA THR A 261 -5.85 23.91 5.70
C THR A 261 -5.63 23.61 4.22
N ILE A 262 -5.05 24.56 3.48
CA ILE A 262 -4.57 24.39 2.10
C ILE A 262 -3.07 24.62 2.10
N ASN A 263 -2.31 23.56 1.85
CA ASN A 263 -0.89 23.64 1.54
C ASN A 263 -0.72 23.61 0.02
N GLY A 264 -0.24 24.71 -0.55
CA GLY A 264 0.01 24.82 -1.98
C GLY A 264 1.29 24.13 -2.43
N ASN A 265 2.20 23.78 -1.52
CA ASN A 265 3.47 23.13 -1.82
C ASN A 265 4.27 23.85 -2.94
N GLY A 266 4.16 25.17 -3.01
CA GLY A 266 4.79 26.02 -4.02
C GLY A 266 4.12 26.02 -5.40
N HIS A 267 2.99 25.34 -5.58
CA HIS A 267 2.27 25.27 -6.86
C HIS A 267 1.44 26.51 -7.17
N THR A 268 1.00 26.58 -8.42
CA THR A 268 0.16 27.66 -8.94
C THR A 268 -1.24 27.16 -9.31
N ILE A 269 -2.27 27.89 -8.88
CA ILE A 269 -3.63 27.81 -9.39
C ILE A 269 -3.83 28.99 -10.34
N SER A 270 -4.16 28.72 -11.60
CA SER A 270 -4.20 29.73 -12.67
C SER A 270 -5.57 29.84 -13.32
N ASN A 271 -5.84 31.01 -13.93
CA ASN A 271 -6.99 31.27 -14.80
C ASN A 271 -8.36 31.04 -14.13
N VAL A 272 -8.45 31.38 -12.84
CA VAL A 272 -9.71 31.34 -12.10
C VAL A 272 -10.62 32.45 -12.60
N SER A 273 -11.85 32.12 -13.01
CA SER A 273 -12.89 33.09 -13.39
C SER A 273 -14.08 33.00 -12.43
N ILE A 274 -14.47 34.14 -11.86
CA ILE A 274 -15.62 34.27 -10.98
C ILE A 274 -16.55 35.34 -11.58
N ASP A 275 -17.72 34.92 -12.05
CA ASP A 275 -18.78 35.84 -12.48
C ASP A 275 -19.83 35.92 -11.37
N TYR A 276 -20.06 37.13 -10.84
CA TYR A 276 -20.87 37.30 -9.63
C TYR A 276 -21.80 38.51 -9.68
N THR A 277 -23.11 38.28 -9.55
CA THR A 277 -24.09 39.36 -9.46
C THR A 277 -24.54 39.57 -8.02
N PHE A 278 -24.24 40.74 -7.44
CA PHE A 278 -24.80 41.15 -6.16
C PHE A 278 -26.29 41.47 -6.30
N ASN A 279 -27.11 40.74 -5.56
CA ASN A 279 -28.56 40.90 -5.48
C ASN A 279 -29.08 40.47 -4.10
N ARG A 280 -30.40 40.48 -3.88
CA ARG A 280 -31.02 40.14 -2.59
C ARG A 280 -30.80 38.67 -2.15
N ASN A 281 -30.62 37.77 -3.10
CA ASN A 281 -30.56 36.32 -2.87
C ASN A 281 -29.12 35.79 -2.80
N ASN A 282 -28.13 36.60 -3.19
CA ASN A 282 -26.73 36.20 -3.21
C ASN A 282 -25.98 36.76 -1.99
N PRO A 283 -24.95 36.05 -1.48
CA PRO A 283 -24.15 36.52 -0.37
C PRO A 283 -23.57 37.92 -0.63
N ALA A 284 -23.42 38.68 0.44
CA ALA A 284 -22.92 40.04 0.37
C ALA A 284 -21.41 40.15 0.03
N ASN A 285 -20.72 39.01 -0.13
CA ASN A 285 -19.27 38.92 -0.25
C ASN A 285 -18.89 38.16 -1.53
N CYS A 286 -17.97 38.70 -2.33
CA CYS A 286 -17.38 38.02 -3.47
C CYS A 286 -15.84 38.12 -3.44
N ALA A 287 -15.17 36.97 -3.43
CA ALA A 287 -13.73 36.81 -3.50
C ALA A 287 -13.38 35.35 -3.85
N LEU A 288 -12.09 35.02 -4.02
CA LEU A 288 -11.62 33.62 -4.10
C LEU A 288 -12.14 32.79 -2.92
N PHE A 289 -12.07 33.35 -1.71
CA PHE A 289 -12.66 32.81 -0.49
C PHE A 289 -13.50 33.89 0.17
N ALA A 290 -14.81 33.74 0.29
CA ALA A 290 -15.64 34.83 0.80
C ALA A 290 -15.22 35.24 2.23
N THR A 291 -15.04 34.27 3.13
CA THR A 291 -14.53 34.50 4.49
C THR A 291 -13.50 33.43 4.87
N LEU A 292 -12.42 33.82 5.54
CA LEU A 292 -11.50 32.88 6.20
C LEU A 292 -11.97 32.67 7.65
N GLY A 293 -12.33 31.43 8.00
CA GLY A 293 -12.72 31.04 9.34
C GLY A 293 -11.53 30.70 10.25
N GLU A 294 -11.79 30.40 11.53
CA GLU A 294 -10.77 30.22 12.58
C GLU A 294 -9.75 29.13 12.22
N LYS A 295 -10.18 28.11 11.48
CA LYS A 295 -9.34 26.97 11.09
C LYS A 295 -8.72 27.13 9.70
N ALA A 296 -9.00 28.23 9.01
CA ALA A 296 -8.40 28.51 7.71
C ALA A 296 -6.90 28.65 7.87
N ASN A 297 -6.14 27.86 7.12
CA ASN A 297 -4.70 28.02 7.01
C ASN A 297 -4.27 27.80 5.56
N VAL A 298 -3.98 28.88 4.84
CA VAL A 298 -3.60 28.82 3.41
C VAL A 298 -2.15 29.22 3.28
N TYR A 299 -1.31 28.34 2.74
CA TYR A 299 0.11 28.64 2.63
C TYR A 299 0.82 28.02 1.43
N ASP A 300 1.94 28.64 1.05
CA ASP A 300 2.83 28.22 -0.05
C ASP A 300 2.09 28.00 -1.37
N LEU A 301 1.22 28.94 -1.77
CA LEU A 301 0.33 28.81 -2.91
C LEU A 301 0.28 30.10 -3.74
N THR A 302 0.35 29.97 -5.06
CA THR A 302 0.20 31.10 -5.99
C THR A 302 -1.13 31.03 -6.71
N PHE A 303 -1.87 32.13 -6.76
CA PHE A 303 -3.02 32.32 -7.64
C PHE A 303 -2.62 33.27 -8.77
N SER A 304 -2.66 32.80 -10.01
CA SER A 304 -2.26 33.57 -11.19
C SER A 304 -3.44 33.82 -12.12
N ASN A 305 -3.51 35.03 -12.69
CA ASN A 305 -4.54 35.41 -13.66
C ASN A 305 -5.97 35.14 -13.16
N VAL A 306 -6.28 35.62 -11.95
CA VAL A 306 -7.63 35.57 -11.40
C VAL A 306 -8.48 36.68 -12.02
N SER A 307 -9.68 36.36 -12.48
CA SER A 307 -10.65 37.32 -13.01
C SER A 307 -11.92 37.27 -12.18
N ILE A 308 -12.25 38.37 -11.51
CA ILE A 308 -13.54 38.53 -10.83
C ILE A 308 -14.35 39.57 -11.61
N ASN A 309 -15.46 39.15 -12.20
CA ASN A 309 -16.41 40.03 -12.88
C ASN A 309 -17.68 40.16 -12.04
N ALA A 310 -17.78 41.29 -11.34
CA ALA A 310 -18.89 41.58 -10.44
C ALA A 310 -19.89 42.56 -11.06
N GLU A 311 -21.17 42.37 -10.76
CA GLU A 311 -22.24 43.32 -11.10
C GLU A 311 -23.04 43.70 -9.85
N VAL A 312 -23.15 45.00 -9.56
CA VAL A 312 -23.96 45.52 -8.45
C VAL A 312 -25.26 46.14 -8.97
N THR A 313 -26.37 45.43 -8.73
CA THR A 313 -27.67 45.78 -9.32
C THR A 313 -28.61 46.55 -8.38
N LEU A 314 -28.40 46.43 -7.06
CA LEU A 314 -29.24 46.97 -5.98
C LEU A 314 -28.40 47.60 -4.85
N SER A 315 -29.02 48.40 -3.98
CA SER A 315 -28.37 48.91 -2.77
C SER A 315 -28.18 47.80 -1.74
N GLY A 316 -26.96 47.69 -1.21
CA GLY A 316 -26.59 46.74 -0.17
C GLY A 316 -25.21 47.07 0.38
N ASP A 317 -24.90 46.49 1.53
CA ASP A 317 -23.54 46.48 2.09
C ASP A 317 -22.80 45.30 1.45
N TYR A 318 -22.26 45.53 0.26
CA TYR A 318 -21.58 44.52 -0.54
C TYR A 318 -20.07 44.67 -0.44
N LYS A 319 -19.35 43.55 -0.38
CA LYS A 319 -17.90 43.47 -0.26
C LYS A 319 -17.32 42.67 -1.43
N LEU A 320 -16.27 43.21 -2.02
CA LEU A 320 -15.59 42.63 -3.18
C LEU A 320 -14.08 42.64 -2.96
N ALA A 321 -13.45 41.48 -2.90
CA ALA A 321 -12.00 41.40 -2.71
C ALA A 321 -11.39 40.35 -3.63
N MET A 322 -10.08 40.43 -3.88
CA MET A 322 -9.43 39.39 -4.68
C MET A 322 -9.32 38.08 -3.88
N PHE A 323 -8.80 38.15 -2.64
CA PHE A 323 -8.52 36.96 -1.86
C PHE A 323 -9.64 36.63 -0.87
N ALA A 324 -10.01 37.56 0.02
CA ALA A 324 -11.15 37.35 0.92
C ALA A 324 -11.88 38.63 1.34
N CYS A 325 -13.19 38.56 1.61
CA CYS A 325 -13.93 39.71 2.14
C CYS A 325 -13.83 39.85 3.66
N GLY A 326 -13.40 38.79 4.37
CA GLY A 326 -13.11 38.86 5.80
C GLY A 326 -12.27 37.69 6.27
N ALA A 327 -11.56 37.91 7.38
CA ALA A 327 -10.82 36.88 8.09
C ALA A 327 -11.07 37.01 9.59
N VAL A 328 -11.46 35.90 10.22
CA VAL A 328 -11.69 35.86 11.67
C VAL A 328 -10.40 35.54 12.43
N GLU A 329 -10.36 35.84 13.72
CA GLU A 329 -9.24 35.49 14.59
C GLU A 329 -8.96 33.98 14.53
N GLY A 330 -7.69 33.61 14.40
CA GLY A 330 -7.25 32.22 14.22
C GLY A 330 -6.91 31.85 12.78
N ALA A 331 -7.50 32.53 11.79
CA ALA A 331 -7.16 32.34 10.38
C ALA A 331 -5.68 32.65 10.11
N ARG A 332 -5.04 31.88 9.23
CA ARG A 332 -3.60 31.98 8.91
C ARG A 332 -3.39 32.02 7.41
N VAL A 333 -2.52 32.94 6.97
CA VAL A 333 -2.11 33.03 5.58
C VAL A 333 -0.62 33.33 5.50
N SER A 334 0.17 32.53 4.78
CA SER A 334 1.63 32.69 4.70
C SER A 334 2.21 32.18 3.38
N GLY A 335 3.09 32.93 2.72
CA GLY A 335 3.68 32.47 1.45
C GLY A 335 2.65 32.33 0.32
N VAL A 336 1.56 33.09 0.38
CA VAL A 336 0.52 33.13 -0.65
C VAL A 336 0.76 34.31 -1.57
N SER A 337 0.59 34.12 -2.88
CA SER A 337 0.58 35.22 -3.84
C SER A 337 -0.67 35.21 -4.72
N VAL A 338 -1.14 36.40 -5.13
CA VAL A 338 -2.33 36.54 -6.00
C VAL A 338 -2.10 37.63 -7.03
N SER A 339 -2.48 37.36 -8.28
CA SER A 339 -2.47 38.32 -9.38
C SER A 339 -3.74 38.20 -10.21
N GLY A 340 -4.22 39.32 -10.76
CA GLY A 340 -5.47 39.29 -11.51
C GLY A 340 -6.16 40.65 -11.66
N THR A 341 -7.41 40.60 -12.08
CA THR A 341 -8.26 41.77 -12.26
C THR A 341 -9.61 41.57 -11.58
N ILE A 342 -10.06 42.61 -10.87
CA ILE A 342 -11.44 42.75 -10.43
C ILE A 342 -12.10 43.77 -11.35
N ASN A 343 -13.10 43.34 -12.11
CA ASN A 343 -13.98 44.21 -12.88
C ASN A 343 -15.32 44.32 -12.14
N CYS A 344 -15.72 45.51 -11.75
CA CYS A 344 -17.02 45.73 -11.11
C CYS A 344 -17.84 46.74 -11.92
N ASN A 345 -18.99 46.31 -12.42
CA ASN A 345 -20.00 47.21 -12.97
C ASN A 345 -21.00 47.57 -11.88
N HIS A 346 -21.12 48.84 -11.54
CA HIS A 346 -22.02 49.32 -10.50
C HIS A 346 -22.82 50.53 -10.97
N LYS A 347 -24.01 50.75 -10.39
CA LYS A 347 -24.69 52.04 -10.56
C LYS A 347 -24.03 53.09 -9.68
N SER A 348 -24.10 54.37 -10.05
CA SER A 348 -23.33 55.48 -9.45
C SER A 348 -23.53 55.67 -7.95
N TYR A 349 -24.63 55.15 -7.39
CA TYR A 349 -24.97 55.22 -5.97
C TYR A 349 -24.82 53.86 -5.24
N LEU A 350 -24.22 52.85 -5.89
CA LEU A 350 -24.21 51.44 -5.49
C LEU A 350 -22.80 50.82 -5.42
N GLU A 351 -21.77 51.60 -5.11
CA GLU A 351 -20.40 51.07 -5.05
C GLU A 351 -20.21 50.11 -3.87
N PRO A 352 -19.66 48.90 -4.07
CA PRO A 352 -19.33 47.99 -2.98
C PRO A 352 -18.04 48.42 -2.27
N ALA A 353 -17.85 48.00 -1.02
CA ALA A 353 -16.55 48.06 -0.39
C ALA A 353 -15.59 47.10 -1.10
N PHE A 354 -14.35 47.53 -1.36
CA PHE A 354 -13.38 46.69 -2.08
C PHE A 354 -11.97 46.72 -1.49
N ASP A 355 -11.22 45.64 -1.71
CA ASP A 355 -9.80 45.54 -1.35
C ASP A 355 -9.06 44.60 -2.32
N LYS A 356 -7.79 44.88 -2.60
CA LYS A 356 -6.96 44.01 -3.47
C LYS A 356 -6.58 42.70 -2.80
N TRP A 357 -6.71 42.60 -1.48
CA TRP A 357 -6.34 41.45 -0.67
C TRP A 357 -7.48 40.99 0.23
N ILE A 358 -7.60 41.56 1.44
CA ILE A 358 -8.58 41.20 2.47
C ILE A 358 -9.16 42.45 3.11
N ILE A 359 -10.48 42.60 3.08
CA ILE A 359 -11.17 43.77 3.68
C ILE A 359 -11.11 43.72 5.22
N ASP A 360 -11.84 42.81 5.86
CA ASP A 360 -11.87 42.70 7.33
C ASP A 360 -10.79 41.73 7.83
N ASN A 361 -9.52 42.16 7.79
CA ASN A 361 -8.39 41.26 8.03
C ASN A 361 -8.01 41.10 9.52
N ASN A 362 -8.48 40.04 10.18
CA ASN A 362 -7.95 39.58 11.47
C ASN A 362 -7.08 38.31 11.36
N ALA A 363 -6.62 37.96 10.17
CA ALA A 363 -5.75 36.80 9.99
C ALA A 363 -4.37 37.05 10.59
N GLN A 364 -3.77 36.00 11.15
CA GLN A 364 -2.34 35.98 11.39
C GLN A 364 -1.62 35.84 10.04
N THR A 365 -1.06 36.95 9.56
CA THR A 365 -0.26 36.98 8.34
C THR A 365 1.22 37.06 8.71
N THR A 366 1.99 35.99 8.45
CA THR A 366 3.46 36.09 8.52
C THR A 366 3.94 36.55 7.16
N ALA A 367 4.50 37.75 7.15
CA ALA A 367 4.91 38.51 6.00
C ALA A 367 5.76 37.73 4.95
N PRO A 368 5.79 38.26 3.71
CA PRO A 368 5.04 39.43 3.29
C PRO A 368 3.64 39.03 2.82
N ALA A 369 2.69 39.97 2.85
CA ALA A 369 1.63 39.99 1.85
C ALA A 369 2.26 39.68 0.47
N PRO A 370 1.52 39.10 -0.50
CA PRO A 370 2.07 38.78 -1.82
C PRO A 370 3.02 39.88 -2.28
N VAL A 371 4.23 39.53 -2.71
CA VAL A 371 5.24 40.48 -3.20
C VAL A 371 4.54 41.41 -4.19
N ASP A 372 4.23 42.61 -3.73
CA ASP A 372 3.53 43.67 -4.45
C ASP A 372 2.09 43.35 -4.95
N ILE A 373 1.17 42.91 -4.06
CA ILE A 373 -0.27 42.76 -4.39
C ILE A 373 -0.88 44.04 -4.98
N GLU A 374 -0.36 45.19 -4.59
CA GLU A 374 -0.77 46.49 -5.11
C GLU A 374 -0.50 46.63 -6.60
N SER A 375 0.63 46.10 -7.09
CA SER A 375 0.95 46.05 -8.52
C SER A 375 0.32 44.86 -9.25
N ALA A 376 0.09 43.75 -8.55
CA ALA A 376 -0.34 42.49 -9.15
C ALA A 376 -1.86 42.37 -9.36
N VAL A 377 -2.64 43.18 -8.65
CA VAL A 377 -4.10 43.21 -8.74
C VAL A 377 -4.58 44.55 -9.26
N THR A 378 -5.27 44.51 -10.40
CA THR A 378 -5.95 45.69 -10.97
C THR A 378 -7.43 45.68 -10.56
N ILE A 379 -7.94 46.83 -10.13
CA ILE A 379 -9.37 47.02 -9.87
C ILE A 379 -9.91 48.02 -10.88
N VAL A 380 -10.94 47.62 -11.62
CA VAL A 380 -11.63 48.44 -12.61
C VAL A 380 -13.09 48.60 -12.16
N MET A 381 -13.42 49.77 -11.64
CA MET A 381 -14.78 50.14 -11.28
C MET A 381 -15.41 50.93 -12.43
N THR A 382 -16.51 50.42 -12.99
CA THR A 382 -17.25 51.09 -14.06
C THR A 382 -18.61 51.52 -13.51
N GLY A 383 -18.79 52.83 -13.37
CA GLY A 383 -20.08 53.45 -13.07
C GLY A 383 -20.94 53.65 -14.33
N PRO A 384 -22.18 54.14 -14.20
CA PRO A 384 -23.11 54.33 -15.31
C PRO A 384 -22.72 55.45 -16.30
N GLU A 385 -21.53 56.05 -16.16
CA GLU A 385 -21.05 57.14 -17.03
C GLU A 385 -20.25 56.65 -18.26
N ASN A 386 -20.14 55.33 -18.48
CA ASN A 386 -19.49 54.74 -19.65
C ASN A 386 -20.29 53.54 -20.22
N ALA A 387 -21.57 53.74 -20.53
CA ALA A 387 -22.37 52.79 -21.32
C ALA A 387 -22.64 53.33 -22.73
#